data_AF-B5A4G0-F1
#
_entry.id   AF-B5A4G0-F1
#
_cell.length_a   1.000
_cell.length_b   1.000
_cell.length_c   1.000
_cell.angle_alpha   90.00
_cell.angle_beta   90.00
_cell.angle_gamma   90.00
#
_symmetry.space_group_name_H-M   'P 1'
#
loop_
_entity.id
_entity.type
_entity.pdbx_description
1 polymer ?
#
loop_
_entity_poly.entity_id
_entity_poly.type
_entity_poly.pdbx_seq_one_letter_code
_entity_poly.pdbx_strand_id
1 'polypeptide(L)'
;MQQYIKIKNKKTPDLNSLTDKRPNVSYKRKKKIKQQNKLMYLKKLTLRTIRITSVDATSPDPLQLIQIKNQRKVIDIPNNWKSKKKYLLGNKKKNHSKTILSVLHFDTQILKKGKINFSELKHMMKSNSYKLRLLDFGQFYEESLEYKRYIGKFIPGIISDKLRIALGLSEFANPPWFQSILGDAVTTNNALPLRLVKLMKANKSSDLKYLNNFYLSSNFSYWA
;
A
#
# COMPACT_ATOMS: atom_id res chain seq x y z
N MET A 1 5.61 52.44 -10.85
CA MET A 1 6.47 52.16 -12.02
C MET A 1 7.97 52.07 -11.71
N GLN A 2 8.53 52.78 -10.72
CA GLN A 2 9.99 52.80 -10.49
C GLN A 2 10.57 51.53 -9.83
N GLN A 3 9.78 50.71 -9.14
CA GLN A 3 10.26 49.43 -8.58
C GLN A 3 10.42 48.33 -9.65
N TYR A 4 9.70 48.43 -10.77
CA TYR A 4 9.80 47.48 -11.88
C TYR A 4 11.04 47.71 -12.77
N ILE A 5 11.66 48.89 -12.70
CA ILE A 5 12.83 49.24 -13.51
C ILE A 5 14.13 48.75 -12.83
N LYS A 6 14.17 48.62 -11.49
CA LYS A 6 15.35 48.10 -10.76
C LYS A 6 15.61 46.61 -10.94
N ILE A 7 14.65 45.83 -11.47
CA ILE A 7 14.81 44.38 -11.67
C ILE A 7 15.54 44.06 -13.00
N LYS A 8 15.52 44.97 -13.98
CA LYS A 8 16.16 44.74 -15.29
C LYS A 8 17.68 44.89 -15.31
N ASN A 9 18.31 45.44 -14.26
CA ASN A 9 19.75 45.70 -14.20
C ASN A 9 20.53 44.79 -13.24
N LYS A 10 19.97 43.66 -12.78
CA LYS A 10 20.79 42.59 -12.21
C LYS A 10 21.38 41.81 -13.36
N LYS A 11 22.66 42.05 -13.67
CA LYS A 11 23.49 41.19 -14.53
C LYS A 11 23.13 39.73 -14.21
N THR A 12 22.70 38.99 -15.22
CA THR A 12 22.62 37.54 -15.15
C THR A 12 23.97 37.06 -14.61
N PRO A 13 24.03 36.33 -13.49
CA PRO A 13 25.30 35.83 -13.00
C PRO A 13 25.86 34.94 -14.10
N ASP A 14 27.06 35.30 -14.58
CA ASP A 14 27.78 34.50 -15.58
C ASP A 14 27.86 33.06 -15.07
N LEU A 15 27.14 32.15 -15.74
CA LEU A 15 27.11 30.73 -15.37
C LEU A 15 28.49 30.05 -15.49
N ASN A 16 29.48 30.75 -16.04
CA ASN A 16 30.81 30.22 -16.35
C ASN A 16 31.92 30.66 -15.37
N SER A 17 31.64 31.48 -14.34
CA SER A 17 32.67 31.92 -13.38
C SER A 17 32.78 31.04 -12.12
N LEU A 18 32.06 29.92 -12.07
CA LEU A 18 32.23 28.87 -11.07
C LEU A 18 32.96 27.70 -11.73
N THR A 19 34.24 27.87 -12.03
CA THR A 19 35.12 26.74 -12.35
C THR A 19 35.20 25.86 -11.11
N ASP A 20 34.28 24.90 -11.04
CA ASP A 20 34.09 23.94 -9.98
C ASP A 20 35.43 23.29 -9.60
N LYS A 21 35.99 23.67 -8.44
CA LYS A 21 36.99 22.89 -7.69
C LYS A 21 36.37 21.59 -7.14
N ARG A 22 35.60 20.86 -7.95
CA ARG A 22 35.05 19.56 -7.56
C ARG A 22 36.19 18.54 -7.66
N PRO A 23 36.39 17.69 -6.63
CA PRO A 23 37.43 16.67 -6.66
C PRO A 23 37.27 15.84 -7.94
N ASN A 24 38.38 15.35 -8.51
CA ASN A 24 38.34 14.65 -9.79
C ASN A 24 37.61 13.31 -9.64
N VAL A 25 36.29 13.35 -9.86
CA VAL A 25 35.39 12.23 -9.63
C VAL A 25 35.56 11.19 -10.75
N SER A 26 35.64 9.91 -10.39
CA SER A 26 35.63 8.80 -11.36
C SER A 26 34.48 8.94 -12.37
N TYR A 27 34.75 8.61 -13.64
CA TYR A 27 33.77 8.66 -14.74
C TYR A 27 32.45 7.97 -14.39
N LYS A 28 32.51 6.79 -13.74
CA LYS A 28 31.33 6.03 -13.29
C LYS A 28 30.47 6.85 -12.32
N ARG A 29 31.09 7.61 -11.42
CA ARG A 29 30.39 8.43 -10.42
C ARG A 29 29.84 9.72 -11.04
N LYS A 30 30.55 10.34 -12.00
CA LYS A 30 30.02 11.47 -12.80
C LYS A 30 28.72 11.10 -13.53
N LYS A 31 28.65 9.92 -14.16
CA LYS A 31 27.45 9.42 -14.85
C LYS A 31 26.25 9.25 -13.91
N LYS A 32 26.46 8.70 -12.71
CA LYS A 32 25.42 8.54 -11.69
C LYS A 32 24.88 9.89 -11.22
N ILE A 33 25.76 10.84 -10.95
CA ILE A 33 25.37 12.20 -10.53
C ILE A 33 24.51 12.87 -11.62
N LYS A 34 24.90 12.74 -12.90
CA LYS A 34 24.10 13.27 -14.03
C LYS A 34 22.69 12.68 -14.06
N GLN A 35 22.55 11.37 -13.85
CA GLN A 35 21.24 10.71 -13.79
C GLN A 35 20.41 11.14 -12.58
N GLN A 36 21.03 11.27 -11.41
CA GLN A 36 20.35 11.75 -10.20
C GLN A 36 19.89 13.20 -10.33
N ASN A 37 20.72 14.08 -10.89
CA ASN A 37 20.37 15.46 -11.16
C ASN A 37 19.23 15.55 -12.17
N LYS A 38 19.26 14.73 -13.22
CA LYS A 38 18.16 14.63 -14.20
C LYS A 38 16.87 14.19 -13.50
N LEU A 39 16.92 13.15 -12.66
CA LEU A 39 15.76 12.70 -11.88
C LEU A 39 15.20 13.81 -10.96
N MET A 40 16.07 14.54 -10.25
CA MET A 40 15.64 15.63 -9.38
C MET A 40 15.00 16.79 -10.14
N TYR A 41 15.57 17.14 -11.30
CA TYR A 41 14.97 18.12 -12.19
C TYR A 41 13.56 17.70 -12.64
N LEU A 42 13.40 16.45 -13.05
CA LEU A 42 12.10 15.90 -13.45
C LEU A 42 11.10 15.90 -12.30
N LYS A 43 11.49 15.49 -11.09
CA LYS A 43 10.62 15.55 -9.91
C LYS A 43 10.18 16.99 -9.61
N LYS A 44 11.06 17.97 -9.75
CA LYS A 44 10.74 19.38 -9.53
C LYS A 44 9.65 19.90 -10.49
N LEU A 45 9.60 19.41 -11.73
CA LEU A 45 8.63 19.86 -12.73
C LEU A 45 7.22 19.27 -12.55
N THR A 46 7.08 18.23 -11.74
CA THR A 46 5.88 17.39 -11.75
C THR A 46 5.07 17.49 -10.47
N LEU A 47 3.75 17.48 -10.60
CA LEU A 47 2.84 17.48 -9.46
C LEU A 47 2.86 16.15 -8.68
N ARG A 48 3.01 15.01 -9.36
CA ARG A 48 3.01 13.67 -8.76
C ARG A 48 4.42 13.07 -8.70
N THR A 49 5.29 13.67 -7.89
CA THR A 49 6.72 13.32 -7.80
C THR A 49 6.99 11.88 -7.36
N ILE A 50 6.08 11.27 -6.58
CA ILE A 50 6.19 9.89 -6.08
C ILE A 50 6.17 8.87 -7.23
N ARG A 51 5.46 9.17 -8.32
CA ARG A 51 5.31 8.26 -9.48
C ARG A 51 6.59 8.12 -10.32
N ILE A 52 7.51 9.08 -10.20
CA ILE A 52 8.68 9.18 -11.07
C ILE A 52 9.82 8.37 -10.49
N THR A 53 10.30 7.43 -11.30
CA THR A 53 11.37 6.51 -10.94
C THR A 53 12.68 6.87 -11.62
N SER A 54 13.79 6.29 -11.15
CA SER A 54 15.10 6.47 -11.80
C SER A 54 15.14 5.95 -13.24
N VAL A 55 14.30 4.97 -13.57
CA VAL A 55 14.15 4.42 -14.93
C VAL A 55 13.65 5.49 -15.90
N ASP A 56 12.74 6.34 -15.45
CA ASP A 56 12.14 7.39 -16.28
C ASP A 56 13.18 8.44 -16.72
N ALA A 57 14.18 8.72 -15.87
CA ALA A 57 15.28 9.63 -16.20
C ALA A 57 16.19 9.09 -17.33
N THR A 58 16.21 7.77 -17.54
CA THR A 58 17.00 7.12 -18.61
C THR A 58 16.28 7.04 -19.95
N SER A 59 14.99 7.36 -20.00
CA SER A 59 14.24 7.38 -21.25
C SER A 59 14.80 8.40 -22.26
N PRO A 60 14.61 8.17 -23.57
CA PRO A 60 14.97 9.13 -24.61
C PRO A 60 14.33 10.49 -24.37
N ASP A 61 13.00 10.50 -24.20
CA ASP A 61 12.19 11.71 -23.97
C ASP A 61 11.46 11.68 -22.61
N PRO A 62 12.15 12.06 -21.52
CA PRO A 62 11.60 11.96 -20.17
C PRO A 62 10.45 12.92 -19.90
N LEU A 63 10.44 14.10 -20.53
CA LEU A 63 9.41 15.12 -20.33
C LEU A 63 8.05 14.64 -20.85
N GLN A 64 8.02 14.09 -22.07
CA GLN A 64 6.81 13.54 -22.67
C GLN A 64 6.32 12.31 -21.91
N LEU A 65 7.22 11.40 -21.52
CA LEU A 65 6.89 10.23 -20.71
C LEU A 65 6.18 10.63 -19.41
N ILE A 66 6.68 11.68 -18.77
CA ILE A 66 6.11 12.24 -17.54
C ILE A 66 4.74 12.86 -17.78
N GLN A 67 4.54 13.58 -18.89
CA GLN A 67 3.24 14.12 -19.23
C GLN A 67 2.20 13.00 -19.36
N ILE A 68 2.55 11.91 -20.06
CA ILE A 68 1.70 10.72 -20.21
C ILE A 68 1.43 10.08 -18.84
N LYS A 69 2.48 9.82 -18.05
CA LYS A 69 2.30 9.27 -16.68
C LYS A 69 1.49 10.19 -15.76
N ASN A 70 1.47 11.49 -15.98
CA ASN A 70 0.69 12.39 -15.14
C ASN A 70 -0.78 12.49 -15.54
N GLN A 71 -1.18 11.99 -16.72
CA GLN A 71 -2.57 11.98 -17.15
C GLN A 71 -3.48 11.20 -16.19
N ARG A 72 -4.74 11.63 -16.11
CA ARG A 72 -5.76 11.02 -15.26
C ARG A 72 -6.06 9.60 -15.76
N LYS A 73 -6.23 8.65 -14.82
CA LYS A 73 -6.52 7.24 -15.10
C LYS A 73 -5.47 6.48 -15.91
N VAL A 74 -4.27 7.04 -16.12
CA VAL A 74 -3.14 6.27 -16.65
C VAL A 74 -2.62 5.36 -15.55
N ILE A 75 -2.54 4.06 -15.84
CA ILE A 75 -2.01 3.03 -14.94
C ILE A 75 -0.54 2.77 -15.31
N ASP A 76 0.32 2.57 -14.31
CA ASP A 76 1.74 2.27 -14.54
C ASP A 76 1.97 0.85 -15.04
N ILE A 77 3.15 0.64 -15.63
CA ILE A 77 3.59 -0.69 -16.07
C ILE A 77 3.81 -1.58 -14.83
N PRO A 78 3.31 -2.83 -14.81
CA PRO A 78 3.45 -3.72 -13.66
C PRO A 78 4.91 -4.01 -13.29
N ASN A 79 5.26 -4.01 -12.00
CA ASN A 79 6.64 -4.13 -11.50
C ASN A 79 7.43 -5.37 -11.96
N ASN A 80 6.76 -6.40 -12.43
CA ASN A 80 7.37 -7.64 -12.92
C ASN A 80 8.23 -7.43 -14.19
N TRP A 81 8.03 -6.35 -14.95
CA TRP A 81 8.70 -6.11 -16.24
C TRP A 81 10.23 -6.08 -16.14
N LYS A 82 10.76 -5.60 -15.01
CA LYS A 82 12.21 -5.53 -14.75
C LYS A 82 12.80 -6.83 -14.19
N SER A 83 11.96 -7.83 -13.91
CA SER A 83 12.39 -9.11 -13.35
C SER A 83 12.99 -10.00 -14.44
N LYS A 84 14.11 -10.67 -14.13
CA LYS A 84 14.66 -11.73 -14.99
C LYS A 84 13.87 -13.04 -14.91
N LYS A 85 13.04 -13.20 -13.86
CA LYS A 85 12.22 -14.40 -13.67
C LYS A 85 10.98 -14.30 -14.55
N LYS A 86 10.63 -15.36 -15.27
CA LYS A 86 9.32 -15.45 -15.96
C LYS A 86 8.20 -15.35 -14.92
N TYR A 87 7.14 -14.62 -15.27
CA TYR A 87 6.14 -14.05 -14.35
C TYR A 87 5.46 -14.99 -13.34
N LEU A 88 5.34 -16.30 -13.64
CA LEU A 88 4.63 -17.27 -12.79
C LEU A 88 5.49 -18.50 -12.41
N LEU A 89 6.81 -18.39 -12.51
CA LEU A 89 7.70 -19.51 -12.23
C LEU A 89 7.73 -19.91 -10.74
N GLY A 90 7.55 -18.97 -9.82
CA GLY A 90 7.57 -19.23 -8.38
C GLY A 90 6.34 -19.99 -7.87
N ASN A 91 5.23 -19.96 -8.61
CA ASN A 91 3.99 -20.62 -8.24
C ASN A 91 3.79 -22.03 -8.83
N LYS A 92 4.68 -22.50 -9.72
CA LYS A 92 4.53 -23.79 -10.42
C LYS A 92 4.28 -25.02 -9.54
N LYS A 93 4.81 -25.03 -8.31
CA LYS A 93 4.70 -26.18 -7.38
C LYS A 93 3.62 -25.99 -6.32
N LYS A 94 2.89 -24.88 -6.34
CA LYS A 94 1.92 -24.54 -5.29
C LYS A 94 0.54 -25.06 -5.69
N ASN A 95 -0.08 -25.81 -4.80
CA ASN A 95 -1.44 -26.28 -4.99
C ASN A 95 -2.40 -25.11 -4.74
N HIS A 96 -2.98 -24.55 -5.80
CA HIS A 96 -4.07 -23.58 -5.70
C HIS A 96 -5.35 -24.36 -5.38
N SER A 97 -5.60 -24.60 -4.08
CA SER A 97 -6.66 -25.50 -3.60
C SER A 97 -8.08 -24.96 -3.76
N LYS A 98 -8.25 -23.66 -4.03
CA LYS A 98 -9.56 -23.03 -4.14
C LYS A 98 -9.98 -22.96 -5.59
N THR A 99 -10.75 -23.95 -6.03
CA THR A 99 -11.52 -23.84 -7.27
C THR A 99 -12.57 -22.74 -7.11
N ILE A 100 -12.97 -22.08 -8.20
CA ILE A 100 -14.06 -21.09 -8.22
C ILE A 100 -15.33 -21.66 -7.56
N LEU A 101 -15.57 -22.97 -7.73
CA LEU A 101 -16.66 -23.72 -7.12
C LEU A 101 -16.65 -23.65 -5.57
N SER A 102 -15.47 -23.72 -4.96
CA SER A 102 -15.32 -23.58 -3.50
C SER A 102 -15.65 -22.18 -2.99
N VAL A 103 -15.43 -21.15 -3.81
CA VAL A 103 -15.74 -19.75 -3.49
C VAL A 103 -17.23 -19.45 -3.62
N LEU A 104 -17.88 -20.11 -4.59
CA LEU A 104 -19.31 -19.98 -4.84
C LEU A 104 -20.16 -20.88 -3.94
N HIS A 105 -19.55 -21.57 -2.96
CA HIS A 105 -20.22 -22.47 -2.02
C HIS A 105 -21.17 -23.45 -2.71
N PHE A 106 -20.83 -23.94 -3.91
CA PHE A 106 -21.62 -24.97 -4.56
C PHE A 106 -21.56 -26.24 -3.72
N ASP A 107 -22.72 -26.83 -3.45
CA ASP A 107 -22.77 -28.14 -2.81
C ASP A 107 -22.10 -29.16 -3.74
N THR A 108 -20.89 -29.55 -3.36
CA THR A 108 -20.08 -30.53 -4.10
C THR A 108 -20.76 -31.89 -4.23
N GLN A 109 -21.80 -32.15 -3.42
CA GLN A 109 -22.66 -33.33 -3.52
C GLN A 109 -23.51 -33.32 -4.80
N ILE A 110 -23.91 -32.13 -5.29
CA ILE A 110 -24.68 -31.97 -6.53
C ILE A 110 -23.81 -32.34 -7.74
N LEU A 111 -22.51 -32.00 -7.72
CA LEU A 111 -21.55 -32.35 -8.78
C LEU A 111 -21.28 -33.85 -8.88
N LYS A 112 -21.32 -34.58 -7.75
CA LYS A 112 -21.07 -36.03 -7.72
C LYS A 112 -22.23 -36.86 -8.27
N LYS A 113 -23.45 -36.31 -8.35
CA LYS A 113 -24.66 -37.02 -8.80
C LYS A 113 -24.82 -37.05 -10.33
N GLY A 114 -23.92 -36.42 -11.09
CA GLY A 114 -23.85 -36.52 -12.56
C GLY A 114 -24.98 -35.85 -13.35
N LYS A 115 -26.11 -35.51 -12.72
CA LYS A 115 -27.22 -34.75 -13.31
C LYS A 115 -27.63 -33.61 -12.38
N ILE A 116 -27.62 -32.40 -12.92
CA ILE A 116 -28.12 -31.19 -12.25
C ILE A 116 -29.33 -30.70 -13.04
N ASN A 117 -30.46 -30.50 -12.36
CA ASN A 117 -31.62 -29.88 -13.00
C ASN A 117 -31.31 -28.42 -13.33
N PHE A 118 -31.40 -28.05 -14.61
CA PHE A 118 -31.07 -26.70 -15.06
C PHE A 118 -31.95 -25.63 -14.41
N SER A 119 -33.22 -25.94 -14.15
CA SER A 119 -34.16 -25.07 -13.46
C SER A 119 -33.70 -24.72 -12.04
N GLU A 120 -33.21 -25.71 -11.30
CA GLU A 120 -32.74 -25.58 -9.92
C GLU A 120 -31.41 -24.82 -9.85
N LEU A 121 -30.47 -25.12 -10.74
CA LEU A 121 -29.22 -24.36 -10.85
C LEU A 121 -29.48 -22.89 -11.22
N LYS A 122 -30.42 -22.63 -12.13
CA LYS A 122 -30.82 -21.27 -12.50
C LYS A 122 -31.46 -20.55 -11.32
N HIS A 123 -32.31 -21.22 -10.54
CA HIS A 123 -32.89 -20.66 -9.33
C HIS A 123 -31.79 -20.31 -8.31
N MET A 124 -30.87 -21.25 -8.05
CA MET A 124 -29.77 -21.06 -7.10
C MET A 124 -28.82 -19.92 -7.53
N MET A 125 -28.49 -19.82 -8.81
CA MET A 125 -27.67 -18.72 -9.35
C MET A 125 -28.36 -17.36 -9.25
N LYS A 126 -29.70 -17.33 -9.28
CA LYS A 126 -30.48 -16.09 -9.12
C LYS A 126 -30.68 -15.73 -7.65
N SER A 127 -30.88 -16.72 -6.78
CA SER A 127 -31.12 -16.50 -5.35
C SER A 127 -29.83 -16.10 -4.63
N ASN A 128 -28.70 -16.69 -5.01
CA ASN A 128 -27.44 -16.43 -4.33
C ASN A 128 -26.73 -15.22 -4.93
N SER A 129 -26.63 -14.15 -4.13
CA SER A 129 -25.77 -13.01 -4.45
C SER A 129 -24.33 -13.28 -3.99
N TYR A 130 -23.43 -13.52 -4.94
CA TYR A 130 -22.02 -13.78 -4.64
C TYR A 130 -21.21 -12.48 -4.58
N LYS A 131 -20.63 -12.17 -3.42
CA LYS A 131 -19.67 -11.06 -3.28
C LYS A 131 -18.25 -11.55 -3.56
N LEU A 132 -17.86 -11.50 -4.83
CA LEU A 132 -16.49 -11.79 -5.24
C LEU A 132 -15.55 -10.66 -4.82
N ARG A 133 -14.32 -11.02 -4.44
CA ARG A 133 -13.24 -10.04 -4.25
C ARG A 133 -12.62 -9.74 -5.60
N LEU A 134 -13.16 -8.72 -6.26
CA LEU A 134 -12.62 -8.21 -7.51
C LEU A 134 -11.46 -7.25 -7.23
N LEU A 135 -10.60 -7.09 -8.22
CA LEU A 135 -9.54 -6.07 -8.20
C LEU A 135 -10.14 -4.71 -8.54
N ASP A 136 -9.67 -3.68 -7.85
CA ASP A 136 -10.06 -2.30 -8.16
C ASP A 136 -9.36 -1.78 -9.42
N PHE A 137 -9.86 -0.67 -9.96
CA PHE A 137 -9.22 0.00 -11.08
C PHE A 137 -7.76 0.36 -10.77
N GLY A 138 -6.85 -0.07 -11.65
CA GLY A 138 -5.41 0.16 -11.50
C GLY A 138 -4.68 -0.87 -10.63
N GLN A 139 -5.40 -1.82 -10.03
CA GLN A 139 -4.77 -2.96 -9.38
C GLN A 139 -4.40 -4.03 -10.42
N PHE A 140 -3.20 -4.59 -10.27
CA PHE A 140 -2.71 -5.67 -11.11
C PHE A 140 -2.66 -6.97 -10.33
N TYR A 141 -2.81 -8.08 -11.05
CA TYR A 141 -2.44 -9.36 -10.50
C TYR A 141 -0.91 -9.40 -10.33
N GLU A 142 -0.47 -9.82 -9.14
CA GLU A 142 0.93 -10.13 -8.85
C GLU A 142 0.97 -11.59 -8.41
N GLU A 143 2.06 -12.29 -8.73
CA GLU A 143 2.25 -13.70 -8.36
C GLU A 143 2.03 -13.97 -6.84
N SER A 144 2.29 -12.96 -6.01
CA SER A 144 2.15 -13.02 -4.55
C SER A 144 0.79 -12.53 -4.02
N LEU A 145 -0.12 -12.07 -4.88
CA LEU A 145 -1.36 -11.39 -4.47
C LEU A 145 -2.28 -12.31 -3.65
N GLU A 146 -2.34 -13.59 -4.01
CA GLU A 146 -3.14 -14.60 -3.29
C GLU A 146 -2.70 -14.83 -1.84
N TYR A 147 -1.43 -14.56 -1.55
CA TYR A 147 -0.85 -14.72 -0.21
C TYR A 147 -0.93 -13.45 0.62
N LYS A 148 -1.31 -12.30 0.03
CA LYS A 148 -1.47 -11.05 0.79
C LYS A 148 -2.59 -11.24 1.81
N ARG A 149 -2.22 -11.20 3.09
CA ARG A 149 -3.17 -11.26 4.20
C ARG A 149 -3.85 -9.91 4.33
N TYR A 150 -5.17 -9.92 4.49
CA TYR A 150 -5.93 -8.70 4.71
C TYR A 150 -5.75 -8.25 6.17
N ILE A 151 -4.94 -7.22 6.39
CA ILE A 151 -4.61 -6.72 7.74
C ILE A 151 -5.78 -5.95 8.35
N GLY A 152 -6.68 -5.37 7.54
CA GLY A 152 -7.80 -4.57 8.01
C GLY A 152 -8.85 -5.32 8.86
N LYS A 153 -8.73 -6.64 9.01
CA LYS A 153 -9.51 -7.42 9.99
C LYS A 153 -8.98 -7.31 11.41
N PHE A 154 -7.71 -6.94 11.58
CA PHE A 154 -7.06 -6.88 12.88
C PHE A 154 -7.13 -5.44 13.39
N ILE A 155 -7.74 -5.28 14.56
CA ILE A 155 -7.92 -3.99 15.23
C ILE A 155 -7.07 -4.02 16.50
N PRO A 156 -6.19 -3.03 16.73
CA PRO A 156 -5.34 -3.01 17.91
C PRO A 156 -6.20 -2.91 19.18
N GLY A 157 -5.81 -3.69 20.19
CA GLY A 157 -6.57 -3.84 21.44
C GLY A 157 -7.55 -5.03 21.43
N ILE A 158 -7.93 -5.56 20.27
CA ILE A 158 -8.76 -6.76 20.16
C ILE A 158 -7.87 -7.95 19.77
N ILE A 159 -7.79 -8.94 20.66
CA ILE A 159 -7.02 -10.17 20.46
C ILE A 159 -8.04 -11.29 20.21
N SER A 160 -7.92 -11.98 19.06
CA SER A 160 -8.79 -13.11 18.74
C SER A 160 -8.54 -14.30 19.65
N ASP A 161 -9.56 -15.12 19.89
CA ASP A 161 -9.45 -16.29 20.78
C ASP A 161 -8.34 -17.25 20.34
N LYS A 162 -8.22 -17.45 19.03
CA LYS A 162 -7.13 -18.25 18.45
C LYS A 162 -5.74 -17.69 18.81
N LEU A 163 -5.59 -16.36 18.81
CA LEU A 163 -4.33 -15.72 19.19
C LEU A 163 -4.13 -15.76 20.72
N ARG A 164 -5.19 -15.60 21.51
CA ARG A 164 -5.13 -15.74 22.98
C ARG A 164 -4.67 -17.14 23.38
N ILE A 165 -5.26 -18.18 22.80
CA ILE A 165 -4.87 -19.58 23.04
C ILE A 165 -3.41 -19.81 22.65
N ALA A 166 -2.98 -19.30 21.48
CA ALA A 166 -1.59 -19.43 21.04
C ALA A 166 -0.60 -18.71 21.98
N LEU A 167 -1.03 -17.64 22.65
CA LEU A 167 -0.24 -16.89 23.64
C LEU A 167 -0.40 -17.44 25.07
N GLY A 168 -1.26 -18.43 25.30
CA GLY A 168 -1.58 -18.92 26.64
C GLY A 168 -2.34 -17.92 27.51
N LEU A 169 -3.06 -16.97 26.91
CA LEU A 169 -3.88 -15.98 27.62
C LEU A 169 -5.29 -16.50 27.86
N SER A 170 -5.82 -16.25 29.06
CA SER A 170 -7.26 -16.44 29.32
C SER A 170 -8.09 -15.35 28.64
N GLU A 171 -9.41 -15.56 28.56
CA GLU A 171 -10.34 -14.65 27.87
C GLU A 171 -10.32 -13.24 28.44
N PHE A 172 -10.24 -13.13 29.78
CA PHE A 172 -10.28 -11.86 30.50
C PHE A 172 -8.91 -11.37 30.96
N ALA A 173 -7.83 -12.12 30.69
CA ALA A 173 -6.49 -11.67 31.04
C ALA A 173 -6.05 -10.50 30.15
N ASN A 174 -5.47 -9.49 30.79
CA ASN A 174 -4.72 -8.45 30.11
C ASN A 174 -3.46 -9.06 29.50
N PRO A 175 -3.08 -8.65 28.28
CA PRO A 175 -1.86 -9.14 27.66
C PRO A 175 -0.62 -8.66 28.44
N PRO A 176 0.52 -9.37 28.36
CA PRO A 176 1.69 -9.11 29.21
C PRO A 176 2.33 -7.73 28.98
N TRP A 177 2.27 -7.21 27.75
CA TRP A 177 2.75 -5.86 27.40
C TRP A 177 1.82 -4.73 27.88
N PHE A 178 0.69 -5.05 28.51
CA PHE A 178 -0.17 -4.03 29.11
C PHE A 178 0.56 -3.28 30.23
N GLN A 179 1.38 -3.99 31.02
CA GLN A 179 2.12 -3.39 32.13
C GLN A 179 3.22 -2.44 31.64
N SER A 180 3.93 -2.80 30.56
CA SER A 180 4.92 -1.90 29.96
C SER A 180 4.25 -0.64 29.39
N ILE A 181 3.07 -0.76 28.77
CA ILE A 181 2.31 0.40 28.28
C ILE A 181 1.83 1.31 29.42
N LEU A 182 1.47 0.73 30.58
CA LEU A 182 1.07 1.51 31.75
C LEU A 182 2.25 2.23 32.40
N GLY A 183 3.43 1.59 32.45
CA GLY A 183 4.67 2.17 32.97
C GLY A 183 5.27 3.24 32.06
N ASP A 184 5.26 2.97 30.74
CA ASP A 184 5.72 3.88 29.70
C ASP A 184 4.61 4.86 29.31
N ALA A 185 4.07 5.58 30.30
CA ALA A 185 3.26 6.74 29.99
C ALA A 185 4.14 7.75 29.23
N VAL A 186 3.91 7.92 27.92
CA VAL A 186 3.99 9.18 27.14
C VAL A 186 4.86 9.17 25.86
N THR A 187 5.77 8.24 25.57
CA THR A 187 6.69 8.45 24.42
C THR A 187 6.51 7.51 23.23
N THR A 188 5.31 7.43 22.67
CA THR A 188 5.21 7.34 21.20
C THR A 188 4.15 8.33 20.72
N ASN A 189 4.62 9.49 20.27
CA ASN A 189 3.82 10.49 19.56
C ASN A 189 3.26 9.86 18.27
N ASN A 190 2.23 9.01 18.32
CA ASN A 190 1.22 8.79 17.25
C ASN A 190 0.51 7.39 17.26
N ALA A 191 0.88 6.41 18.08
CA ALA A 191 0.35 5.06 17.86
C ALA A 191 -1.00 4.76 18.57
N LEU A 192 -1.23 5.33 19.75
CA LEU A 192 -2.50 5.16 20.47
C LEU A 192 -3.01 6.55 20.90
N PRO A 193 -4.23 6.95 20.51
CA PRO A 193 -4.76 8.23 20.96
C PRO A 193 -4.80 8.26 22.49
N LEU A 194 -4.36 9.36 23.10
CA LEU A 194 -4.38 9.56 24.57
C LEU A 194 -5.73 9.20 25.21
N ARG A 195 -6.82 9.37 24.46
CA ARG A 195 -8.19 8.99 24.86
C ARG A 195 -8.39 7.48 24.97
N LEU A 196 -7.72 6.70 24.13
CA LEU A 196 -7.74 5.24 24.14
C LEU A 196 -7.00 4.68 25.35
N VAL A 197 -5.88 5.30 25.72
CA VAL A 197 -5.15 5.00 26.98
C VAL A 197 -6.03 5.32 28.19
N LYS A 198 -6.74 6.45 28.18
CA LYS A 198 -7.72 6.79 29.23
C LYS A 198 -8.90 5.81 29.30
N LEU A 199 -9.37 5.32 28.16
CA LEU A 199 -10.45 4.32 28.08
C LEU A 199 -9.99 2.94 28.56
N MET A 200 -8.79 2.50 28.18
CA MET A 200 -8.18 1.26 28.70
C MET A 200 -7.99 1.28 30.21
N LYS A 201 -7.77 2.45 30.82
CA LYS A 201 -7.73 2.63 32.27
C LYS A 201 -9.11 2.59 32.95
N ALA A 202 -10.20 2.76 32.20
CA ALA A 202 -11.54 2.98 32.77
C ALA A 202 -12.41 1.71 32.85
N ASN A 203 -11.96 0.54 32.38
CA ASN A 203 -12.61 -0.77 32.52
C ASN A 203 -14.15 -0.76 32.33
N LYS A 204 -14.66 -0.19 31.23
CA LYS A 204 -16.10 -0.27 30.88
C LYS A 204 -16.33 -1.03 29.58
N SER A 205 -17.27 -1.98 29.62
CA SER A 205 -17.68 -2.82 28.49
C SER A 205 -18.33 -2.05 27.34
N SER A 206 -18.83 -0.83 27.58
CA SER A 206 -19.33 0.11 26.58
C SER A 206 -18.29 0.56 25.55
N ASP A 207 -17.01 0.33 25.83
CA ASP A 207 -15.90 1.01 25.16
C ASP A 207 -15.40 0.25 23.92
N LEU A 208 -15.68 -1.06 23.81
CA LEU A 208 -15.32 -1.86 22.63
C LEU A 208 -16.00 -1.38 21.35
N LYS A 209 -17.27 -0.94 21.46
CA LYS A 209 -18.03 -0.41 20.32
C LYS A 209 -17.48 0.94 19.86
N TYR A 210 -17.03 1.78 20.81
CA TYR A 210 -16.38 3.06 20.52
C TYR A 210 -15.02 2.85 19.85
N LEU A 211 -14.21 1.90 20.34
CA LEU A 211 -12.93 1.54 19.72
C LEU A 211 -13.11 1.05 18.29
N ASN A 212 -14.10 0.18 18.06
CA ASN A 212 -14.43 -0.31 16.74
C ASN A 212 -14.83 0.85 15.80
N ASN A 213 -15.70 1.76 16.25
CA ASN A 213 -16.10 2.93 15.47
C ASN A 213 -14.94 3.90 15.20
N PHE A 214 -14.00 4.06 16.15
CA PHE A 214 -12.83 4.91 15.99
C PHE A 214 -11.88 4.37 14.90
N TYR A 215 -11.52 3.09 14.99
CA TYR A 215 -10.63 2.45 14.02
C TYR A 215 -11.26 2.23 12.64
N LEU A 216 -12.59 2.15 12.57
CA LEU A 216 -13.35 2.11 11.31
C LEU A 216 -13.62 3.51 10.72
N SER A 217 -13.33 4.59 11.45
CA SER A 217 -13.55 5.95 10.96
C SER A 217 -12.54 6.33 9.87
N SER A 218 -12.95 7.21 8.95
CA SER A 218 -12.07 7.77 7.92
C SER A 218 -10.89 8.57 8.46
N ASN A 219 -10.94 8.94 9.75
CA ASN A 219 -9.95 9.77 10.40
C ASN A 219 -8.76 8.95 10.91
N PHE A 220 -8.88 7.62 10.94
CA PHE A 220 -7.82 6.73 11.39
C PHE A 220 -7.11 6.05 10.22
N SER A 221 -5.79 6.24 10.12
CA SER A 221 -4.92 5.51 9.21
C SER A 221 -3.82 4.84 10.02
N TYR A 222 -3.60 3.54 9.79
CA TYR A 222 -2.51 2.77 10.41
C TYR A 222 -1.11 3.25 9.97
N TRP A 223 -1.04 4.06 8.92
CA TRP A 223 0.21 4.45 8.26
C TRP A 223 0.21 5.94 7.88
N ALA A 224 -0.32 6.81 8.74
CA ALA A 224 -0.12 8.25 8.64
C ALA A 224 1.25 8.65 9.19
#